data_AF-A0A524N7J7-F1
#
_entry.id   AF-A0A524N7J7-F1
#
_cell.length_a   1.000
_cell.length_b   1.000
_cell.length_c   1.000
_cell.angle_alpha   90.00
_cell.angle_beta   90.00
_cell.angle_gamma   90.00
#
_symmetry.space_group_name_H-M   'P 1'
#
loop_
_entity.id
_entity.type
_entity.pdbx_description
1 polymer ?
#
loop_
_entity_poly.entity_id
_entity_poly.type
_entity_poly.pdbx_seq_one_letter_code
_entity_poly.pdbx_strand_id
1 'polypeptide(L)'
;MRARALSETVRGRPMNRILRWLEEQSAQRPWWMNALMTVCAFLAFVYVPWDLAAKPIAEDHEIWLGVPFKGWAAKLTEPLHFLIYAAGAYGFWRMKPWMWPWAPVYTATVTLGMVVWPIVYVGGLVGWLLGIVSIVPFGAVTYALWSSRDYFVPRTLKLRERYGDWALVTGASAGIGAEFARALAREGISSVLVARRKERLEELAAELERNWNVGTRVVQADLTTAQGAATIAGAVADLEIGLLVNNAGVGYAGRFENQNLDRLRDMIILNCVAPVELTHRLVPPMIARGRGALVIVGSAAGRQPIPFLGVYAATKSFDNLLGEALWVELADRGIDVTVLMPGPVATEFEAVAGEQRSDPSADELPDACVMHALEALGRQPSVVSGGWTNWMRANANRVLPRAVTAFVAADFAERQTPTEMR
;
A
#
# COMPACT_ATOMS: atom_id res chain seq x y z
N MET A 1 3.70 -11.96 -46.50
CA MET A 1 4.02 -10.58 -46.10
C MET A 1 2.81 -9.69 -45.72
N ARG A 2 1.58 -10.22 -45.56
CA ARG A 2 0.42 -9.43 -45.05
C ARG A 2 -0.13 -9.85 -43.68
N ALA A 3 0.44 -10.87 -43.05
CA ALA A 3 0.05 -11.33 -41.70
C ALA A 3 0.96 -10.82 -40.57
N ARG A 4 2.05 -10.08 -40.89
CA ARG A 4 2.96 -9.46 -39.92
C ARG A 4 2.68 -7.98 -39.66
N ALA A 5 1.71 -7.38 -40.37
CA ALA A 5 1.40 -5.95 -40.28
C ALA A 5 0.24 -5.63 -39.30
N LEU A 6 -0.36 -6.63 -38.66
CA LEU A 6 -1.46 -6.46 -37.70
C LEU A 6 -1.03 -6.71 -36.23
N SER A 7 0.23 -7.07 -35.98
CA SER A 7 0.76 -7.22 -34.61
C SER A 7 1.55 -6.00 -34.11
N GLU A 8 1.66 -4.93 -34.89
CA GLU A 8 2.44 -3.73 -34.53
C GLU A 8 1.58 -2.49 -34.19
N THR A 9 0.26 -2.54 -34.41
CA THR A 9 -0.64 -1.38 -34.26
C THR A 9 -1.45 -1.33 -32.96
N VAL A 10 -1.19 -2.22 -31.99
CA VAL A 10 -1.82 -2.18 -30.65
C VAL A 10 -0.77 -1.92 -29.54
N ARG A 11 0.27 -1.13 -29.83
CA ARG A 11 1.07 -0.49 -28.77
C ARG A 11 0.19 0.58 -28.12
N GLY A 12 -0.04 0.41 -26.82
CA GLY A 12 -1.23 0.87 -26.12
C GLY A 12 -1.45 2.37 -26.10
N ARG A 13 -2.66 2.79 -26.51
CA ARG A 13 -3.24 4.08 -26.12
C ARG A 13 -3.43 4.09 -24.58
N PRO A 14 -3.37 5.25 -23.92
CA PRO A 14 -3.53 5.37 -22.46
C PRO A 14 -4.84 4.75 -21.93
N MET A 15 -5.92 4.79 -22.72
CA MET A 15 -7.21 4.15 -22.38
C MET A 15 -7.09 2.63 -22.19
N ASN A 16 -6.23 1.96 -22.96
CA ASN A 16 -6.01 0.51 -22.85
C ASN A 16 -5.15 0.12 -21.62
N ARG A 17 -4.51 1.09 -20.96
CA ARG A 17 -3.77 0.86 -19.70
C ARG A 17 -4.70 0.95 -18.49
N ILE A 18 -5.61 1.94 -18.48
CA ILE A 18 -6.64 2.05 -17.43
C ILE A 18 -7.58 0.85 -17.44
N LEU A 19 -8.03 0.41 -18.63
CA LEU A 19 -8.88 -0.76 -18.75
C LEU A 19 -8.15 -2.04 -18.27
N ARG A 20 -6.87 -2.22 -18.63
CA ARG A 20 -6.07 -3.33 -18.10
C ARG A 20 -5.88 -3.27 -16.59
N TRP A 21 -5.63 -2.08 -16.04
CA TRP A 21 -5.56 -1.93 -14.58
C TRP A 21 -6.89 -2.29 -13.92
N LEU A 22 -8.03 -1.83 -14.47
CA LEU A 22 -9.35 -2.21 -13.96
C LEU A 22 -9.58 -3.73 -14.07
N GLU A 23 -9.18 -4.35 -15.18
CA GLU A 23 -9.21 -5.79 -15.37
C GLU A 23 -8.36 -6.51 -14.31
N GLU A 24 -7.12 -6.08 -14.09
CA GLU A 24 -6.23 -6.62 -13.05
C GLU A 24 -6.81 -6.46 -11.65
N GLN A 25 -7.35 -5.28 -11.31
CA GLN A 25 -8.00 -5.04 -10.02
C GLN A 25 -9.25 -5.90 -9.85
N SER A 26 -9.98 -6.19 -10.93
CA SER A 26 -11.14 -7.08 -10.92
C SER A 26 -10.75 -8.56 -10.82
N ALA A 27 -9.61 -8.94 -11.40
CA ALA A 27 -9.08 -10.30 -11.44
C ALA A 27 -8.48 -10.75 -10.09
N GLN A 28 -8.23 -9.83 -9.16
CA GLN A 28 -7.76 -10.16 -7.80
C GLN A 28 -8.77 -10.98 -6.99
N ARG A 29 -10.04 -11.01 -7.40
CA ARG A 29 -11.12 -11.70 -6.71
C ARG A 29 -12.07 -12.37 -7.71
N PRO A 30 -12.82 -13.41 -7.31
CA PRO A 30 -13.85 -13.99 -8.15
C PRO A 30 -14.88 -12.96 -8.60
N TRP A 31 -15.44 -13.15 -9.80
CA TRP A 31 -16.43 -12.23 -10.40
C TRP A 31 -17.64 -11.95 -9.48
N TRP A 32 -18.07 -12.93 -8.69
CA TRP A 32 -19.21 -12.78 -7.78
C TRP A 32 -18.89 -11.82 -6.62
N MET A 33 -17.63 -11.74 -6.18
CA MET A 33 -17.20 -10.73 -5.19
C MET A 33 -17.20 -9.33 -5.80
N ASN A 34 -16.87 -9.20 -7.09
CA ASN A 34 -17.02 -7.93 -7.82
C ASN A 34 -18.50 -7.50 -7.85
N ALA A 35 -19.41 -8.44 -8.11
CA ALA A 35 -20.84 -8.15 -8.08
C ALA A 35 -21.31 -7.69 -6.69
N LEU A 36 -20.90 -8.38 -5.62
CA LEU A 36 -21.20 -7.96 -4.25
C LEU A 36 -20.64 -6.58 -3.92
N MET A 37 -19.40 -6.29 -4.31
CA MET A 37 -18.79 -4.96 -4.14
C MET A 37 -19.61 -3.88 -4.83
N THR A 38 -20.05 -4.11 -6.07
CA THR A 38 -20.90 -3.17 -6.81
C THR A 38 -22.25 -2.97 -6.14
N VAL A 39 -22.87 -4.04 -5.63
CA VAL A 39 -24.12 -3.95 -4.84
C VAL A 39 -23.90 -3.13 -3.59
N CYS A 40 -22.84 -3.39 -2.81
CA CYS A 40 -22.51 -2.59 -1.63
C CYS A 40 -22.28 -1.11 -1.97
N ALA A 41 -21.56 -0.82 -3.06
CA ALA A 41 -21.31 0.55 -3.49
C ALA A 41 -22.60 1.26 -3.92
N PHE A 42 -23.47 0.57 -4.66
CA PHE A 42 -24.79 1.09 -5.03
C PHE A 42 -25.64 1.38 -3.79
N LEU A 43 -25.70 0.44 -2.84
CA LEU A 43 -26.46 0.61 -1.62
C LEU A 43 -25.95 1.80 -0.80
N ALA A 44 -24.63 1.92 -0.63
CA ALA A 44 -24.01 3.00 0.14
C ALA A 44 -24.17 4.37 -0.53
N PHE A 45 -23.89 4.50 -1.83
CA PHE A 45 -23.72 5.82 -2.47
C PHE A 45 -24.91 6.25 -3.31
N VAL A 46 -25.89 5.38 -3.55
CA VAL A 46 -27.09 5.69 -4.34
C VAL A 46 -28.35 5.46 -3.52
N TYR A 47 -28.55 4.23 -3.00
CA TYR A 47 -29.79 3.87 -2.31
C TYR A 47 -29.95 4.60 -0.98
N VAL A 48 -29.01 4.46 -0.04
CA VAL A 48 -29.13 5.07 1.30
C VAL A 48 -29.25 6.60 1.25
N PRO A 49 -28.48 7.33 0.40
CA PRO A 49 -28.68 8.78 0.25
C PRO A 49 -30.06 9.15 -0.28
N TRP A 50 -30.61 8.37 -1.24
CA TRP A 50 -31.96 8.56 -1.74
C TRP A 50 -33.01 8.25 -0.66
N ASP A 51 -32.83 7.16 0.09
CA ASP A 51 -33.72 6.77 1.18
C ASP A 51 -33.79 7.85 2.27
N LEU A 52 -32.61 8.34 2.69
CA LEU A 52 -32.50 9.39 3.70
C LEU A 52 -33.15 10.71 3.24
N ALA A 53 -32.90 11.13 1.99
CA ALA A 53 -33.25 12.46 1.51
C ALA A 53 -34.63 12.56 0.83
N ALA A 54 -35.10 11.51 0.17
CA ALA A 54 -36.27 11.56 -0.72
C ALA A 54 -37.43 10.66 -0.28
N LYS A 55 -37.17 9.56 0.44
CA LYS A 55 -38.23 8.63 0.86
C LYS A 55 -39.07 9.21 2.00
N PRO A 56 -40.41 9.26 1.86
CA PRO A 56 -41.31 9.75 2.91
C PRO A 56 -41.17 8.93 4.19
N ILE A 57 -41.13 9.61 5.35
CA ILE A 57 -41.01 8.95 6.67
C ILE A 57 -42.17 7.98 6.92
N ALA A 58 -43.36 8.29 6.43
CA ALA A 58 -44.55 7.47 6.64
C ALA A 58 -44.46 6.08 5.97
N GLU A 59 -43.63 5.94 4.95
CA GLU A 59 -43.43 4.72 4.17
C GLU A 59 -42.15 3.99 4.57
N ASP A 60 -41.43 4.50 5.56
CA ASP A 60 -40.10 4.01 5.90
C ASP A 60 -40.14 2.82 6.87
N HIS A 61 -39.59 1.71 6.39
CA HIS A 61 -39.60 0.41 7.02
C HIS A 61 -38.23 -0.22 6.84
N GLU A 62 -37.48 -0.33 7.95
CA GLU A 62 -36.16 -0.94 7.95
C GLU A 62 -36.15 -2.17 8.84
N ILE A 63 -35.41 -3.21 8.43
CA ILE A 63 -35.31 -4.46 9.19
C ILE A 63 -33.87 -4.67 9.63
N TRP A 64 -33.64 -4.59 10.94
CA TRP A 64 -32.36 -4.89 11.56
C TRP A 64 -32.42 -6.21 12.30
N LEU A 65 -31.63 -7.19 11.85
CA LEU A 65 -31.55 -8.51 12.50
C LEU A 65 -32.93 -9.17 12.71
N GLY A 66 -33.88 -8.93 11.80
CA GLY A 66 -35.26 -9.42 11.89
C GLY A 66 -36.22 -8.55 12.71
N VAL A 67 -35.75 -7.43 13.28
CA VAL A 67 -36.57 -6.46 14.02
C VAL A 67 -36.98 -5.31 13.09
N PRO A 68 -38.29 -5.06 12.89
CA PRO A 68 -38.75 -3.95 12.06
C PRO A 68 -38.73 -2.62 12.82
N PHE A 69 -38.15 -1.60 12.20
CA PHE A 69 -38.19 -0.21 12.61
C PHE A 69 -39.10 0.56 11.65
N LYS A 70 -39.80 1.58 12.16
CA LYS A 70 -40.74 2.39 11.36
C LYS A 70 -40.50 3.88 11.56
N GLY A 71 -40.74 4.64 10.50
CA GLY A 71 -40.68 6.10 10.55
C GLY A 71 -39.31 6.61 10.99
N TRP A 72 -39.29 7.50 11.99
CA TRP A 72 -38.02 8.08 12.48
C TRP A 72 -37.04 7.05 13.02
N ALA A 73 -37.54 5.95 13.59
CA ALA A 73 -36.67 4.90 14.10
C ALA A 73 -35.98 4.14 12.95
N ALA A 74 -36.61 4.04 11.77
CA ALA A 74 -35.99 3.50 10.56
C ALA A 74 -34.92 4.46 10.02
N LYS A 75 -35.28 5.74 9.82
CA LYS A 75 -34.34 6.77 9.34
C LYS A 75 -33.09 6.94 10.20
N LEU A 76 -33.19 6.78 11.52
CA LEU A 76 -32.03 6.87 12.42
C LEU A 76 -31.03 5.73 12.22
N THR A 77 -31.44 4.62 11.60
CA THR A 77 -30.56 3.48 11.33
C THR A 77 -29.88 3.56 9.96
N GLU A 78 -30.36 4.42 9.06
CA GLU A 78 -29.78 4.61 7.71
C GLU A 78 -28.29 5.00 7.71
N PRO A 79 -27.79 5.90 8.60
CA PRO A 79 -26.35 6.15 8.68
C PRO A 79 -25.53 4.90 9.02
N LEU A 80 -26.09 3.97 9.79
CA LEU A 80 -25.43 2.72 10.11
C LEU A 80 -25.43 1.77 8.90
N HIS A 81 -26.54 1.69 8.15
CA HIS A 81 -26.57 0.99 6.86
C HIS A 81 -25.52 1.51 5.89
N PHE A 82 -25.42 2.84 5.75
CA PHE A 82 -24.39 3.47 4.94
C PHE A 82 -22.99 2.99 5.35
N LEU A 83 -22.66 3.03 6.64
CA LEU A 83 -21.34 2.62 7.13
C LEU A 83 -21.05 1.15 6.83
N ILE A 84 -22.03 0.26 7.01
CA ILE A 84 -21.85 -1.17 6.70
C ILE A 84 -21.64 -1.39 5.21
N TYR A 85 -22.46 -0.78 4.35
CA TYR A 85 -22.34 -0.96 2.90
C TYR A 85 -21.06 -0.29 2.35
N ALA A 86 -20.68 0.89 2.85
CA ALA A 86 -19.44 1.55 2.49
C ALA A 86 -18.23 0.74 2.96
N ALA A 87 -18.28 0.18 4.17
CA ALA A 87 -17.27 -0.76 4.65
C ALA A 87 -17.21 -1.99 3.74
N GLY A 88 -18.33 -2.63 3.43
CA GLY A 88 -18.39 -3.78 2.53
C GLY A 88 -17.78 -3.49 1.15
N ALA A 89 -18.14 -2.37 0.53
CA ALA A 89 -17.58 -1.92 -0.74
C ALA A 89 -16.05 -1.73 -0.64
N TYR A 90 -15.57 -1.03 0.39
CA TYR A 90 -14.14 -0.82 0.61
C TYR A 90 -13.39 -2.13 0.94
N GLY A 91 -14.02 -3.00 1.73
CA GLY A 91 -13.48 -4.28 2.16
C GLY A 91 -13.31 -5.26 1.01
N PHE A 92 -14.28 -5.37 0.10
CA PHE A 92 -14.13 -6.14 -1.14
C PHE A 92 -13.17 -5.47 -2.13
N TRP A 93 -13.14 -4.13 -2.20
CA TRP A 93 -12.22 -3.43 -3.09
C TRP A 93 -10.75 -3.63 -2.68
N ARG A 94 -10.46 -3.57 -1.37
CA ARG A 94 -9.10 -3.69 -0.82
C ARG A 94 -8.78 -5.07 -0.25
N MET A 95 -9.70 -6.04 -0.36
CA MET A 95 -9.59 -7.38 0.21
C MET A 95 -9.13 -7.36 1.68
N LYS A 96 -9.83 -6.57 2.50
CA LYS A 96 -9.38 -6.34 3.89
C LYS A 96 -9.56 -7.59 4.76
N PRO A 97 -8.62 -7.87 5.69
CA PRO A 97 -8.69 -9.06 6.54
C PRO A 97 -9.94 -9.16 7.41
N TRP A 98 -10.42 -8.04 7.93
CA TRP A 98 -11.63 -8.00 8.77
C TRP A 98 -12.90 -8.44 8.01
N MET A 99 -12.89 -8.49 6.67
CA MET A 99 -14.01 -9.06 5.91
C MET A 99 -14.26 -10.52 6.30
N TRP A 100 -13.24 -11.23 6.75
CA TRP A 100 -13.41 -12.50 7.43
C TRP A 100 -13.19 -12.31 8.94
N PRO A 101 -14.10 -12.74 9.83
CA PRO A 101 -15.34 -13.48 9.56
C PRO A 101 -16.56 -12.56 9.36
N TRP A 102 -16.40 -11.23 9.36
CA TRP A 102 -17.55 -10.33 9.50
C TRP A 102 -18.50 -10.28 8.30
N ALA A 103 -18.00 -10.39 7.07
CA ALA A 103 -18.85 -10.45 5.87
C ALA A 103 -19.74 -11.71 5.83
N PRO A 104 -19.23 -12.95 6.07
CA PRO A 104 -20.11 -14.10 6.17
C PRO A 104 -21.02 -14.03 7.40
N VAL A 105 -20.59 -13.47 8.54
CA VAL A 105 -21.47 -13.27 9.71
C VAL A 105 -22.63 -12.34 9.36
N TYR A 106 -22.38 -11.20 8.71
CA TYR A 106 -23.42 -10.27 8.30
C TYR A 106 -24.39 -10.90 7.30
N THR A 107 -23.90 -11.59 6.27
CA THR A 107 -24.82 -12.25 5.31
C THR A 107 -25.59 -13.41 5.95
N ALA A 108 -25.05 -14.06 6.99
CA ALA A 108 -25.78 -15.06 7.76
C ALA A 108 -26.96 -14.44 8.51
N THR A 109 -26.82 -13.23 9.06
CA THR A 109 -27.95 -12.54 9.73
C THR A 109 -29.01 -12.12 8.71
N VAL A 110 -28.62 -11.71 7.50
CA VAL A 110 -29.57 -11.46 6.39
C VAL A 110 -30.30 -12.74 6.00
N THR A 111 -29.58 -13.85 5.83
CA THR A 111 -30.18 -15.16 5.52
C THR A 111 -31.20 -15.56 6.59
N LEU A 112 -30.84 -15.41 7.88
CA LEU A 112 -31.75 -15.68 8.98
C LEU A 112 -32.99 -14.78 8.93
N GLY A 113 -32.82 -13.48 8.68
CA GLY A 113 -33.95 -12.53 8.55
C GLY A 113 -34.91 -12.92 7.43
N MET A 114 -34.39 -13.34 6.27
CA MET A 114 -35.18 -13.78 5.11
C MET A 114 -35.94 -15.09 5.36
N VAL A 115 -35.47 -15.92 6.29
CA VAL A 115 -36.18 -17.14 6.72
C VAL A 115 -37.26 -16.81 7.75
N VAL A 116 -36.90 -16.02 8.77
CA VAL A 116 -37.78 -15.73 9.90
C VAL A 116 -38.96 -14.87 9.49
N TRP A 117 -38.75 -13.88 8.62
CA TRP A 117 -39.80 -12.92 8.28
C TRP A 117 -41.03 -13.57 7.61
N PRO A 118 -40.90 -14.41 6.55
CA PRO A 118 -42.05 -15.13 6.00
C PRO A 118 -42.74 -16.04 7.01
N ILE A 119 -41.98 -16.71 7.88
CA ILE A 119 -42.55 -17.63 8.88
C ILE A 119 -43.40 -16.87 9.90
N VAL A 120 -42.91 -15.71 10.38
CA VAL A 120 -43.59 -14.93 11.42
C VAL A 120 -44.76 -14.13 10.88
N TYR A 121 -44.62 -13.51 9.70
CA TYR A 121 -45.59 -12.54 9.19
C TYR A 121 -46.56 -13.10 8.16
N VAL A 122 -46.14 -14.07 7.33
CA VAL A 122 -47.05 -14.77 6.40
C VAL A 122 -47.70 -15.97 7.11
N GLY A 123 -46.91 -16.70 7.90
CA GLY A 123 -47.40 -17.85 8.66
C GLY A 123 -47.84 -19.04 7.79
N GLY A 124 -48.22 -20.13 8.46
CA GLY A 124 -48.70 -21.35 7.80
C GLY A 124 -47.66 -22.00 6.87
N LEU A 125 -48.10 -22.98 6.08
CA LEU A 125 -47.23 -23.73 5.17
C LEU A 125 -46.54 -22.84 4.14
N VAL A 126 -47.24 -21.79 3.67
CA VAL A 126 -46.72 -20.85 2.66
C VAL A 126 -45.54 -20.04 3.20
N GLY A 127 -45.65 -19.50 4.43
CA GLY A 127 -44.55 -18.78 5.08
C GLY A 127 -43.31 -19.66 5.25
N TRP A 128 -43.49 -20.92 5.65
CA TRP A 128 -42.39 -21.89 5.76
C TRP A 128 -41.72 -22.19 4.42
N LEU A 129 -42.50 -22.44 3.36
CA LEU A 129 -41.96 -22.69 2.02
C LEU A 129 -41.17 -21.49 1.50
N LEU A 130 -41.70 -20.27 1.64
CA LEU A 130 -41.01 -19.04 1.24
C LEU A 130 -39.71 -18.82 2.02
N GLY A 131 -39.74 -19.06 3.34
CA GLY A 131 -38.54 -18.99 4.18
C GLY A 131 -37.45 -19.97 3.73
N ILE A 132 -37.82 -21.24 3.50
CA ILE A 132 -36.87 -22.28 3.04
C ILE A 132 -36.28 -21.95 1.67
N VAL A 133 -37.11 -21.52 0.72
CA VAL A 133 -36.65 -21.13 -0.63
C VAL A 133 -35.66 -19.96 -0.56
N SER A 134 -35.88 -19.02 0.37
CA SER A 134 -34.99 -17.86 0.56
C SER A 134 -33.61 -18.23 1.11
N ILE A 135 -33.44 -19.39 1.74
CA ILE A 135 -32.11 -19.88 2.19
C ILE A 135 -31.17 -20.04 1.00
N VAL A 136 -31.69 -20.47 -0.16
CA VAL A 136 -30.84 -20.81 -1.30
C VAL A 136 -30.02 -19.62 -1.80
N PRO A 137 -30.60 -18.46 -2.18
CA PRO A 137 -29.80 -17.34 -2.67
C PRO A 137 -28.92 -16.71 -1.58
N PHE A 138 -29.44 -16.50 -0.36
CA PHE A 138 -28.70 -15.79 0.69
C PHE A 138 -27.70 -16.68 1.41
N GLY A 139 -28.10 -17.92 1.72
CA GLY A 139 -27.22 -18.93 2.32
C GLY A 139 -26.09 -19.34 1.38
N ALA A 140 -26.30 -19.36 0.06
CA ALA A 140 -25.22 -19.57 -0.90
C ALA A 140 -24.16 -18.46 -0.84
N VAL A 141 -24.58 -17.19 -0.71
CA VAL A 141 -23.64 -16.06 -0.53
C VAL A 141 -22.89 -16.18 0.80
N THR A 142 -23.58 -16.50 1.89
CA THR A 142 -22.94 -16.74 3.19
C THR A 142 -21.91 -17.86 3.13
N TYR A 143 -22.27 -19.00 2.53
CA TYR A 143 -21.37 -20.14 2.36
C TYR A 143 -20.18 -19.79 1.46
N ALA A 144 -20.41 -19.09 0.35
CA ALA A 144 -19.35 -18.64 -0.55
C ALA A 144 -18.36 -17.69 0.16
N LEU A 145 -18.85 -16.74 0.96
CA LEU A 145 -18.00 -15.86 1.74
C LEU A 145 -17.23 -16.60 2.84
N TRP A 146 -17.87 -17.56 3.51
CA TRP A 146 -17.23 -18.38 4.54
C TRP A 146 -16.09 -19.25 3.97
N SER A 147 -16.33 -19.88 2.82
CA SER A 147 -15.36 -20.72 2.12
C SER A 147 -14.23 -19.91 1.44
N SER A 148 -14.40 -18.61 1.26
CA SER A 148 -13.42 -17.72 0.63
C SER A 148 -12.45 -17.06 1.62
N ARG A 149 -12.22 -17.65 2.78
CA ARG A 149 -11.33 -17.10 3.82
C ARG A 149 -9.95 -16.72 3.27
N ASP A 150 -9.40 -17.53 2.36
CA ASP A 150 -8.03 -17.38 1.85
C ASP A 150 -7.86 -16.12 0.97
N TYR A 151 -8.97 -15.50 0.56
CA TYR A 151 -8.97 -14.21 -0.13
C TYR A 151 -8.89 -13.02 0.82
N PHE A 152 -9.27 -13.19 2.08
CA PHE A 152 -9.28 -12.14 3.11
C PHE A 152 -8.12 -12.29 4.09
N VAL A 153 -7.64 -13.50 4.34
CA VAL A 153 -6.45 -13.73 5.18
C VAL A 153 -5.19 -13.32 4.39
N PRO A 154 -4.21 -12.61 5.01
CA PRO A 154 -2.96 -12.25 4.35
C PRO A 154 -2.27 -13.49 3.76
N ARG A 155 -2.00 -13.46 2.45
CA ARG A 155 -1.25 -14.52 1.77
C ARG A 155 0.21 -14.47 2.23
N THR A 156 0.84 -15.65 2.34
CA THR A 156 2.29 -15.75 2.23
C THR A 156 2.69 -15.12 0.91
N LEU A 157 3.59 -14.14 0.95
CA LEU A 157 3.87 -13.28 -0.20
C LEU A 157 4.57 -14.05 -1.32
N LYS A 158 5.13 -15.24 -1.02
CA LYS A 158 5.79 -16.15 -1.98
C LYS A 158 6.80 -15.40 -2.83
N LEU A 159 7.49 -14.43 -2.23
CA LEU A 159 8.33 -13.47 -2.94
C LEU A 159 9.45 -14.19 -3.69
N ARG A 160 10.01 -15.24 -3.08
CA ARG A 160 11.07 -16.05 -3.68
C ARG A 160 10.64 -16.72 -4.97
N GLU A 161 9.43 -17.30 -4.99
CA GLU A 161 8.86 -17.95 -6.19
C GLU A 161 8.63 -16.94 -7.32
N ARG A 162 8.24 -15.71 -6.98
CA ARG A 162 7.93 -14.65 -7.96
C ARG A 162 9.18 -13.96 -8.50
N TYR A 163 10.11 -13.61 -7.63
CA TYR A 163 11.19 -12.69 -7.97
C TYR A 163 12.57 -13.33 -7.96
N GLY A 164 12.76 -14.49 -7.34
CA GLY A 164 14.02 -15.24 -7.32
C GLY A 164 14.68 -15.26 -5.95
N ASP A 165 15.91 -15.80 -5.92
CA ASP A 165 16.60 -16.12 -4.67
C ASP A 165 17.32 -14.92 -4.04
N TRP A 166 17.61 -13.85 -4.78
CA TRP A 166 18.41 -12.72 -4.31
C TRP A 166 17.70 -11.38 -4.42
N ALA A 167 17.77 -10.59 -3.34
CA ALA A 167 17.38 -9.20 -3.30
C ALA A 167 18.58 -8.30 -2.99
N LEU A 168 18.53 -7.04 -3.41
CA LEU A 168 19.48 -6.01 -3.05
C LEU A 168 18.79 -4.93 -2.23
N VAL A 169 19.33 -4.64 -1.04
CA VAL A 169 18.76 -3.65 -0.11
C VAL A 169 19.78 -2.56 0.18
N THR A 170 19.48 -1.32 -0.25
CA THR A 170 20.32 -0.16 0.07
C THR A 170 19.93 0.47 1.41
N GLY A 171 20.91 1.00 2.13
CA GLY A 171 20.67 1.55 3.47
C GLY A 171 20.35 0.45 4.51
N ALA A 172 20.81 -0.78 4.30
CA ALA A 172 20.45 -1.94 5.12
C ALA A 172 21.02 -1.89 6.56
N SER A 173 21.92 -0.96 6.87
CA SER A 173 22.58 -0.90 8.19
C SER A 173 21.69 -0.48 9.38
N ALA A 174 20.45 -0.03 9.13
CA ALA A 174 19.51 0.40 10.18
C ALA A 174 18.08 0.56 9.65
N GLY A 175 17.13 0.71 10.57
CA GLY A 175 15.76 1.17 10.28
C GLY A 175 15.02 0.30 9.26
N ILE A 176 14.28 0.96 8.36
CA ILE A 176 13.44 0.31 7.34
C ILE A 176 14.26 -0.63 6.44
N GLY A 177 15.49 -0.27 6.08
CA GLY A 177 16.35 -1.11 5.25
C GLY A 177 16.74 -2.42 5.94
N ALA A 178 17.07 -2.38 7.23
CA ALA A 178 17.36 -3.59 8.00
C ALA A 178 16.12 -4.49 8.11
N GLU A 179 14.94 -3.90 8.33
CA GLU A 179 13.69 -4.66 8.36
C GLU A 179 13.30 -5.25 7.00
N PHE A 180 13.55 -4.56 5.89
CA PHE A 180 13.38 -5.16 4.56
C PHE A 180 14.22 -6.44 4.43
N ALA A 181 15.48 -6.40 4.86
CA ALA A 181 16.33 -7.58 4.80
C ALA A 181 15.81 -8.73 5.69
N ARG A 182 15.30 -8.43 6.90
CA ARG A 182 14.67 -9.42 7.78
C ARG A 182 13.40 -10.00 7.18
N ALA A 183 12.52 -9.17 6.64
CA ALA A 183 11.26 -9.60 6.03
C ALA A 183 11.52 -10.47 4.78
N LEU A 184 12.51 -10.12 3.96
CA LEU A 184 12.94 -10.91 2.81
C LEU A 184 13.55 -12.25 3.24
N ALA A 185 14.35 -12.28 4.31
CA ALA A 185 14.91 -13.50 4.86
C ALA A 185 13.81 -14.47 5.37
N ARG A 186 12.75 -13.94 6.00
CA ARG A 186 11.57 -14.75 6.41
C ARG A 186 10.88 -15.43 5.22
N GLU A 187 10.91 -14.80 4.05
CA GLU A 187 10.38 -15.34 2.79
C GLU A 187 11.42 -16.23 2.05
N GLY A 188 12.57 -16.50 2.67
CA GLY A 188 13.64 -17.36 2.12
C GLY A 188 14.48 -16.70 1.04
N ILE A 189 14.47 -15.37 0.93
CA ILE A 189 15.27 -14.60 -0.04
C ILE A 189 16.61 -14.21 0.58
N SER A 190 17.68 -14.51 -0.13
CA SER A 190 19.05 -14.09 0.17
C SER A 190 19.24 -12.60 -0.12
N SER A 191 20.06 -11.90 0.67
CA SER A 191 20.15 -10.43 0.58
C SER A 191 21.57 -9.93 0.35
N VAL A 192 21.72 -9.04 -0.65
CA VAL A 192 22.87 -8.15 -0.79
C VAL A 192 22.59 -6.91 0.06
N LEU A 193 23.38 -6.73 1.12
CA LEU A 193 23.23 -5.66 2.11
C LEU A 193 24.20 -4.52 1.79
N VAL A 194 23.68 -3.34 1.48
CA VAL A 194 24.49 -2.19 1.05
C VAL A 194 24.35 -1.02 2.02
N ALA A 195 25.47 -0.56 2.58
CA ALA A 195 25.58 0.69 3.34
C ALA A 195 27.05 1.10 3.55
N ARG A 196 27.29 2.26 4.17
CA ARG A 196 28.64 2.74 4.53
C ARG A 196 29.22 2.06 5.77
N ARG A 197 28.36 1.66 6.72
CA ARG A 197 28.74 1.08 8.02
C ARG A 197 28.88 -0.44 7.91
N LYS A 198 30.09 -0.91 7.56
CA LYS A 198 30.36 -2.33 7.28
C LYS A 198 30.06 -3.25 8.47
N GLU A 199 30.49 -2.88 9.68
CA GLU A 199 30.27 -3.68 10.90
C GLU A 199 28.79 -4.01 11.13
N ARG A 200 27.90 -3.00 11.02
CA ARG A 200 26.45 -3.21 11.14
C ARG A 200 25.87 -4.11 10.04
N LEU A 201 26.45 -4.09 8.84
CA LEU A 201 26.02 -4.99 7.76
C LEU A 201 26.45 -6.43 8.04
N GLU A 202 27.64 -6.63 8.59
CA GLU A 202 28.15 -7.95 8.97
C GLU A 202 27.36 -8.55 10.15
N GLU A 203 26.99 -7.72 11.12
CA GLU A 203 26.10 -8.11 12.23
C GLU A 203 24.73 -8.56 11.70
N LEU A 204 24.12 -7.75 10.82
CA LEU A 204 22.84 -8.08 10.20
C LEU A 204 22.97 -9.35 9.34
N ALA A 205 24.02 -9.48 8.52
CA ALA A 205 24.28 -10.68 7.73
C ALA A 205 24.30 -11.95 8.60
N ALA A 206 25.07 -11.94 9.69
CA ALA A 206 25.16 -13.05 10.62
C ALA A 206 23.83 -13.33 11.35
N GLU A 207 23.03 -12.30 11.65
CA GLU A 207 21.66 -12.48 12.14
C GLU A 207 20.79 -13.21 11.11
N LEU A 208 20.79 -12.76 9.86
CA LEU A 208 19.93 -13.31 8.81
C LEU A 208 20.26 -14.78 8.49
N GLU A 209 21.55 -15.09 8.37
CA GLU A 209 22.04 -16.45 8.09
C GLU A 209 21.67 -17.42 9.20
N ARG A 210 21.85 -17.02 10.47
CA ARG A 210 21.55 -17.88 11.63
C ARG A 210 20.06 -18.16 11.80
N ASN A 211 19.22 -17.15 11.58
CA ASN A 211 17.78 -17.25 11.90
C ASN A 211 16.95 -17.86 10.77
N TRP A 212 17.38 -17.69 9.50
CA TRP A 212 16.58 -18.09 8.33
C TRP A 212 17.33 -18.96 7.31
N ASN A 213 18.61 -19.26 7.53
CA ASN A 213 19.43 -20.09 6.62
C ASN A 213 19.39 -19.60 5.16
N VAL A 214 19.43 -18.27 4.98
CA VAL A 214 19.53 -17.59 3.68
C VAL A 214 20.96 -17.14 3.44
N GLY A 215 21.36 -16.93 2.18
CA GLY A 215 22.66 -16.36 1.86
C GLY A 215 22.69 -14.84 2.06
N THR A 216 23.84 -14.28 2.41
CA THR A 216 24.02 -12.83 2.42
C THR A 216 25.29 -12.39 1.72
N ARG A 217 25.30 -11.14 1.24
CA ARG A 217 26.49 -10.51 0.68
C ARG A 217 26.58 -9.06 1.15
N VAL A 218 27.62 -8.75 1.91
CA VAL A 218 27.87 -7.39 2.40
C VAL A 218 28.63 -6.59 1.34
N VAL A 219 28.11 -5.42 0.97
CA VAL A 219 28.77 -4.48 0.06
C VAL A 219 28.88 -3.13 0.76
N GLN A 220 30.09 -2.77 1.17
CA GLN A 220 30.36 -1.43 1.68
C GLN A 220 30.48 -0.46 0.51
N ALA A 221 29.53 0.46 0.38
CA ALA A 221 29.53 1.47 -0.68
C ALA A 221 28.95 2.79 -0.18
N ASP A 222 29.49 3.89 -0.70
CA ASP A 222 28.91 5.23 -0.54
C ASP A 222 28.23 5.66 -1.84
N LEU A 223 26.90 5.78 -1.76
CA LEU A 223 26.03 6.13 -2.88
C LEU A 223 26.03 7.62 -3.22
N THR A 224 26.70 8.47 -2.43
CA THR A 224 26.92 9.88 -2.80
C THR A 224 28.09 10.06 -3.77
N THR A 225 28.91 9.02 -3.96
CA THR A 225 30.07 9.06 -4.86
C THR A 225 29.70 8.68 -6.30
N ALA A 226 30.43 9.22 -7.27
CA ALA A 226 30.21 8.94 -8.69
C ALA A 226 30.38 7.45 -9.07
N GLN A 227 31.08 6.66 -8.25
CA GLN A 227 31.31 5.24 -8.47
C GLN A 227 30.38 4.34 -7.64
N GLY A 228 29.61 4.88 -6.69
CA GLY A 228 28.84 4.12 -5.72
C GLY A 228 27.94 3.04 -6.35
N ALA A 229 27.09 3.45 -7.30
CA ALA A 229 26.19 2.51 -8.00
C ALA A 229 26.95 1.53 -8.91
N ALA A 230 28.07 1.96 -9.52
CA ALA A 230 28.90 1.10 -10.36
C ALA A 230 29.59 0.00 -9.55
N THR A 231 30.12 0.34 -8.37
CA THR A 231 30.72 -0.63 -7.43
C THR A 231 29.69 -1.68 -7.01
N ILE A 232 28.47 -1.25 -6.68
CA ILE A 232 27.39 -2.17 -6.32
C ILE A 232 27.03 -3.09 -7.49
N ALA A 233 26.85 -2.55 -8.69
CA ALA A 233 26.53 -3.33 -9.88
C ALA A 233 27.62 -4.37 -10.21
N GLY A 234 28.90 -4.02 -10.05
CA GLY A 234 30.01 -4.95 -10.20
C GLY A 234 30.01 -6.07 -9.16
N ALA A 235 29.72 -5.75 -7.89
CA ALA A 235 29.70 -6.70 -6.78
C ALA A 235 28.55 -7.73 -6.83
N VAL A 236 27.56 -7.50 -7.70
CA VAL A 236 26.40 -8.40 -7.87
C VAL A 236 26.28 -8.95 -9.29
N ALA A 237 27.29 -8.76 -10.14
CA ALA A 237 27.24 -9.18 -11.54
C ALA A 237 27.10 -10.71 -11.73
N ASP A 238 27.55 -11.48 -10.73
CA ASP A 238 27.42 -12.94 -10.65
C ASP A 238 26.09 -13.41 -10.04
N LEU A 239 25.27 -12.49 -9.53
CA LEU A 239 24.00 -12.80 -8.86
C LEU A 239 22.80 -12.42 -9.72
N GLU A 240 21.79 -13.28 -9.69
CA GLU A 240 20.48 -12.94 -10.24
C GLU A 240 19.68 -12.09 -9.23
N ILE A 241 19.87 -10.77 -9.25
CA ILE A 241 19.07 -9.87 -8.41
C ILE A 241 17.64 -9.82 -8.95
N GLY A 242 16.71 -10.36 -8.16
CA GLY A 242 15.29 -10.45 -8.43
C GLY A 242 14.48 -9.29 -7.89
N LEU A 243 14.92 -8.71 -6.78
CA LEU A 243 14.23 -7.62 -6.10
C LEU A 243 15.23 -6.52 -5.70
N LEU A 244 14.98 -5.28 -6.11
CA LEU A 244 15.77 -4.11 -5.72
C LEU A 244 14.96 -3.26 -4.73
N VAL A 245 15.50 -3.03 -3.52
CA VAL A 245 14.98 -2.07 -2.54
C VAL A 245 15.88 -0.85 -2.51
N ASN A 246 15.46 0.21 -3.20
CA ASN A 246 16.05 1.54 -3.09
C ASN A 246 15.55 2.21 -1.80
N ASN A 247 16.26 1.98 -0.69
CA ASN A 247 15.90 2.49 0.64
C ASN A 247 16.89 3.54 1.17
N ALA A 248 18.14 3.53 0.74
CA ALA A 248 19.13 4.49 1.22
C ALA A 248 18.64 5.94 1.01
N GLY A 249 18.67 6.73 2.08
CA GLY A 249 18.30 8.14 2.03
C GLY A 249 18.60 8.85 3.34
N VAL A 250 18.65 10.19 3.27
CA VAL A 250 18.82 11.09 4.42
C VAL A 250 17.87 12.28 4.29
N GLY A 251 17.54 12.90 5.41
CA GLY A 251 16.83 14.18 5.50
C GLY A 251 17.63 15.16 6.34
N TYR A 252 17.38 16.45 6.21
CA TYR A 252 17.92 17.49 7.08
C TYR A 252 16.88 18.59 7.32
N ALA A 253 16.53 18.83 8.58
CA ALA A 253 15.66 19.92 9.01
C ALA A 253 16.44 21.22 9.24
N GLY A 254 15.79 22.36 9.10
CA GLY A 254 16.30 23.68 9.45
C GLY A 254 16.07 24.75 8.39
N ARG A 255 16.33 26.02 8.75
CA ARG A 255 16.26 27.14 7.80
C ARG A 255 17.14 26.92 6.58
N PHE A 256 16.59 27.11 5.39
CA PHE A 256 17.26 26.82 4.14
C PHE A 256 18.61 27.54 4.01
N GLU A 257 18.65 28.83 4.37
CA GLU A 257 19.85 29.68 4.29
C GLU A 257 20.96 29.28 5.29
N ASN A 258 20.62 28.52 6.33
CA ASN A 258 21.56 28.09 7.37
C ASN A 258 22.03 26.64 7.18
N GLN A 259 21.44 25.90 6.25
CA GLN A 259 21.82 24.53 5.97
C GLN A 259 23.11 24.47 5.16
N ASN A 260 23.96 23.49 5.48
CA ASN A 260 25.20 23.27 4.75
C ASN A 260 24.91 22.79 3.32
N LEU A 261 25.39 23.54 2.32
CA LEU A 261 25.12 23.28 0.90
C LEU A 261 25.62 21.90 0.43
N ASP A 262 26.80 21.46 0.89
CA ASP A 262 27.37 20.17 0.50
C ASP A 262 26.51 19.01 1.01
N ARG A 263 26.00 19.11 2.25
CA ARG A 263 25.04 18.13 2.80
C ARG A 263 23.74 18.10 2.02
N LEU A 264 23.22 19.26 1.59
CA LEU A 264 22.03 19.32 0.75
C LEU A 264 22.27 18.67 -0.62
N ARG A 265 23.45 18.89 -1.20
CA ARG A 265 23.86 18.26 -2.47
C ARG A 265 23.98 16.73 -2.31
N ASP A 266 24.64 16.26 -1.27
CA ASP A 266 24.78 14.84 -0.97
C ASP A 266 23.43 14.17 -0.75
N MET A 267 22.48 14.86 -0.10
CA MET A 267 21.11 14.39 0.05
C MET A 267 20.40 14.23 -1.30
N ILE A 268 20.57 15.18 -2.23
CA ILE A 268 20.00 15.06 -3.57
C ILE A 268 20.63 13.88 -4.32
N ILE A 269 21.96 13.69 -4.22
CA ILE A 269 22.64 12.56 -4.86
C ILE A 269 22.12 11.24 -4.29
N LEU A 270 22.11 11.10 -2.96
CA LEU A 270 21.69 9.88 -2.30
C LEU A 270 20.23 9.55 -2.52
N ASN A 271 19.34 10.54 -2.37
CA ASN A 271 17.90 10.32 -2.45
C ASN A 271 17.42 10.23 -3.90
N CYS A 272 17.97 10.98 -4.86
CA CYS A 272 17.44 11.02 -6.22
C CYS A 272 18.34 10.31 -7.25
N VAL A 273 19.63 10.61 -7.24
CA VAL A 273 20.55 10.10 -8.29
C VAL A 273 20.82 8.61 -8.09
N ALA A 274 21.10 8.18 -6.86
CA ALA A 274 21.43 6.78 -6.58
C ALA A 274 20.30 5.80 -6.95
N PRO A 275 19.01 6.03 -6.61
CA PRO A 275 17.93 5.17 -7.07
C PRO A 275 17.79 5.11 -8.59
N VAL A 276 18.04 6.22 -9.30
CA VAL A 276 18.03 6.24 -10.78
C VAL A 276 19.16 5.37 -11.33
N GLU A 277 20.39 5.55 -10.85
CA GLU A 277 21.54 4.80 -11.35
C GLU A 277 21.44 3.31 -11.06
N LEU A 278 21.00 2.92 -9.86
CA LEU A 278 20.81 1.52 -9.49
C LEU A 278 19.69 0.87 -10.29
N THR A 279 18.54 1.54 -10.40
CA THR A 279 17.42 1.08 -11.23
C THR A 279 17.87 0.88 -12.68
N HIS A 280 18.58 1.87 -13.25
CA HIS A 280 19.06 1.81 -14.63
C HIS A 280 20.01 0.63 -14.88
N ARG A 281 20.85 0.28 -13.90
CA ARG A 281 21.82 -0.83 -14.01
C ARG A 281 21.19 -2.21 -13.76
N LEU A 282 20.26 -2.32 -12.83
CA LEU A 282 19.77 -3.60 -12.32
C LEU A 282 18.44 -4.06 -12.92
N VAL A 283 17.61 -3.15 -13.43
CA VAL A 283 16.32 -3.50 -14.06
C VAL A 283 16.47 -4.18 -15.43
N PRO A 284 17.40 -3.79 -16.34
CA PRO A 284 17.48 -4.43 -17.65
C PRO A 284 17.66 -5.96 -17.63
N PRO A 285 18.51 -6.55 -16.75
CA PRO A 285 18.57 -8.00 -16.56
C PRO A 285 17.25 -8.62 -16.07
N MET A 286 16.50 -7.93 -15.19
CA MET A 286 15.18 -8.39 -14.74
C MET A 286 14.18 -8.44 -15.90
N ILE A 287 14.20 -7.39 -16.73
CA ILE A 287 13.36 -7.31 -17.94
C ILE A 287 13.70 -8.45 -18.90
N ALA A 288 14.98 -8.75 -19.09
CA ALA A 288 15.41 -9.85 -19.98
C ALA A 288 14.86 -11.21 -19.53
N ARG A 289 14.66 -11.40 -18.21
CA ARG A 289 14.05 -12.61 -17.64
C ARG A 289 12.52 -12.57 -17.60
N GLY A 290 11.91 -11.41 -17.85
CA GLY A 290 10.46 -11.19 -17.74
C GLY A 290 9.94 -11.30 -16.30
N ARG A 291 10.82 -11.20 -15.29
CA ARG A 291 10.45 -11.20 -13.87
C ARG A 291 11.41 -10.37 -13.04
N GLY A 292 10.87 -9.57 -12.13
CA GLY A 292 11.62 -8.86 -11.10
C GLY A 292 10.75 -7.88 -10.33
N ALA A 293 11.34 -7.25 -9.32
CA ALA A 293 10.65 -6.28 -8.48
C ALA A 293 11.53 -5.09 -8.10
N LEU A 294 10.87 -3.94 -7.93
CA LEU A 294 11.48 -2.70 -7.47
C LEU A 294 10.63 -2.08 -6.36
N VAL A 295 11.24 -1.84 -5.21
CA VAL A 295 10.67 -1.03 -4.14
C VAL A 295 11.49 0.25 -4.03
N ILE A 296 10.83 1.41 -4.12
CA ILE A 296 11.43 2.71 -3.83
C ILE A 296 10.87 3.20 -2.51
N VAL A 297 11.73 3.50 -1.54
CA VAL A 297 11.32 4.09 -0.27
C VAL A 297 11.30 5.61 -0.41
N GLY A 298 10.11 6.11 -0.74
CA GLY A 298 9.77 7.52 -0.76
C GLY A 298 9.43 8.03 0.64
N SER A 299 8.45 8.94 0.71
CA SER A 299 7.90 9.43 1.99
C SER A 299 6.55 10.10 1.81
N ALA A 300 5.71 10.06 2.85
CA ALA A 300 4.51 10.89 2.94
C ALA A 300 4.87 12.40 2.86
N ALA A 301 6.06 12.78 3.33
CA ALA A 301 6.59 14.14 3.20
C ALA A 301 6.72 14.58 1.75
N GLY A 302 7.03 13.65 0.84
CA GLY A 302 7.15 13.91 -0.59
C GLY A 302 5.82 14.21 -1.30
N ARG A 303 4.68 14.24 -0.59
CA ARG A 303 3.40 14.67 -1.18
C ARG A 303 3.11 16.16 -0.98
N GLN A 304 3.83 16.87 -0.14
CA GLN A 304 3.50 18.25 0.17
C GLN A 304 4.76 19.11 0.41
N PRO A 305 4.67 20.43 0.22
CA PRO A 305 5.73 21.31 0.68
C PRO A 305 5.80 21.27 2.21
N ILE A 306 6.98 21.08 2.77
CA ILE A 306 7.22 21.11 4.21
C ILE A 306 8.32 22.14 4.49
N PRO A 307 7.99 23.31 5.08
CA PRO A 307 8.98 24.28 5.52
C PRO A 307 10.03 23.64 6.45
N PHE A 308 11.26 24.16 6.45
CA PHE A 308 12.44 23.58 7.13
C PHE A 308 12.91 22.21 6.63
N LEU A 309 12.09 21.47 5.87
CA LEU A 309 12.43 20.20 5.23
C LEU A 309 12.30 20.27 3.71
N GLY A 310 12.41 21.47 3.14
CA GLY A 310 12.05 21.74 1.75
C GLY A 310 12.82 20.88 0.73
N VAL A 311 14.14 20.76 0.89
CA VAL A 311 14.96 19.93 -0.01
C VAL A 311 14.64 18.45 0.19
N TYR A 312 14.49 17.98 1.43
CA TYR A 312 14.11 16.59 1.71
C TYR A 312 12.76 16.24 1.09
N ALA A 313 11.72 17.04 1.34
CA ALA A 313 10.40 16.85 0.76
C ALA A 313 10.45 16.83 -0.78
N ALA A 314 11.23 17.72 -1.40
CA ALA A 314 11.44 17.73 -2.85
C ALA A 314 12.10 16.43 -3.37
N THR A 315 13.14 15.93 -2.68
CA THR A 315 13.78 14.65 -3.06
C THR A 315 12.81 13.47 -2.92
N LYS A 316 11.95 13.47 -1.89
CA LYS A 316 10.94 12.42 -1.73
C LYS A 316 9.76 12.55 -2.69
N SER A 317 9.43 13.77 -3.14
CA SER A 317 8.53 13.94 -4.30
C SER A 317 9.10 13.30 -5.55
N PHE A 318 10.41 13.44 -5.79
CA PHE A 318 11.10 12.80 -6.91
C PHE A 318 10.99 11.27 -6.82
N ASP A 319 11.35 10.67 -5.69
CA ASP A 319 11.24 9.22 -5.47
C ASP A 319 9.81 8.70 -5.69
N ASN A 320 8.84 9.41 -5.12
CA ASN A 320 7.42 9.09 -5.22
C ASN A 320 6.97 9.05 -6.68
N LEU A 321 7.23 10.13 -7.43
CA LEU A 321 6.80 10.24 -8.83
C LEU A 321 7.56 9.30 -9.75
N LEU A 322 8.87 9.11 -9.51
CA LEU A 322 9.69 8.17 -10.28
C LEU A 322 9.14 6.74 -10.15
N GLY A 323 8.89 6.27 -8.93
CA GLY A 323 8.39 4.91 -8.74
C GLY A 323 6.98 4.70 -9.24
N GLU A 324 6.08 5.67 -9.05
CA GLU A 324 4.72 5.61 -9.60
C GLU A 324 4.74 5.59 -11.15
N ALA A 325 5.67 6.32 -11.80
CA ALA A 325 5.87 6.27 -13.23
C ALA A 325 6.42 4.91 -13.70
N LEU A 326 7.49 4.41 -13.05
CA LEU A 326 8.10 3.12 -13.36
C LEU A 326 7.14 1.95 -13.17
N TRP A 327 6.20 2.04 -12.22
CA TRP A 327 5.14 1.05 -12.08
C TRP A 327 4.30 0.89 -13.35
N VAL A 328 3.98 1.99 -14.02
CA VAL A 328 3.24 1.93 -15.30
C VAL A 328 4.15 1.52 -16.46
N GLU A 329 5.39 2.02 -16.48
CA GLU A 329 6.33 1.80 -17.59
C GLU A 329 6.85 0.36 -17.66
N LEU A 330 6.94 -0.33 -16.52
CA LEU A 330 7.53 -1.66 -16.43
C LEU A 330 6.50 -2.79 -16.26
N ALA A 331 5.21 -2.47 -16.06
CA ALA A 331 4.15 -3.46 -15.87
C ALA A 331 4.07 -4.50 -17.00
N ASP A 332 4.16 -4.06 -18.27
CA ASP A 332 4.12 -4.97 -19.43
C ASP A 332 5.44 -5.71 -19.69
N ARG A 333 6.46 -5.47 -18.85
CA ARG A 333 7.78 -6.10 -18.89
C ARG A 333 7.97 -7.16 -17.80
N GLY A 334 6.92 -7.44 -17.02
CA GLY A 334 6.96 -8.41 -15.92
C GLY A 334 7.72 -7.91 -14.69
N ILE A 335 7.86 -6.60 -14.51
CA ILE A 335 8.53 -6.01 -13.34
C ILE A 335 7.49 -5.34 -12.47
N ASP A 336 7.38 -5.84 -11.24
CA ASP A 336 6.51 -5.27 -10.23
C ASP A 336 7.20 -4.11 -9.52
N VAL A 337 6.57 -2.93 -9.50
CA VAL A 337 7.12 -1.75 -8.82
C VAL A 337 6.16 -1.31 -7.71
N THR A 338 6.68 -0.78 -6.61
CA THR A 338 5.85 -0.01 -5.69
C THR A 338 6.68 1.04 -4.96
N VAL A 339 6.03 2.14 -4.57
CA VAL A 339 6.61 3.14 -3.69
C VAL A 339 6.06 2.96 -2.29
N LEU A 340 6.95 2.73 -1.33
CA LEU A 340 6.63 2.86 0.09
C LEU A 340 6.76 4.34 0.46
N MET A 341 5.71 4.92 1.04
CA MET A 341 5.69 6.31 1.52
C MET A 341 5.47 6.33 3.03
N PRO A 342 6.53 6.17 3.84
CA PRO A 342 6.39 6.15 5.28
C PRO A 342 5.93 7.50 5.83
N GLY A 343 5.12 7.44 6.89
CA GLY A 343 5.01 8.53 7.86
C GLY A 343 6.19 8.49 8.86
N PRO A 344 6.02 9.01 10.08
CA PRO A 344 6.98 8.80 11.16
C PRO A 344 7.15 7.30 11.49
N VAL A 345 8.39 6.83 11.57
CA VAL A 345 8.73 5.42 11.84
C VAL A 345 9.84 5.39 12.87
N ALA A 346 9.72 4.53 13.88
CA ALA A 346 10.68 4.45 14.99
C ALA A 346 12.07 3.95 14.53
N THR A 347 12.89 4.87 14.01
CA THR A 347 14.23 4.56 13.46
C THR A 347 15.29 5.56 13.96
N GLU A 348 16.53 5.43 13.50
CA GLU A 348 17.57 6.45 13.75
C GLU A 348 17.44 7.66 12.79
N PHE A 349 16.47 7.66 11.87
CA PHE A 349 16.36 8.65 10.79
C PHE A 349 16.17 10.07 11.32
N GLU A 350 15.24 10.27 12.27
CA GLU A 350 14.92 11.60 12.82
C GLU A 350 16.13 12.24 13.51
N ALA A 351 16.93 11.41 14.20
CA ALA A 351 18.17 11.85 14.85
C ALA A 351 19.21 12.31 13.81
N VAL A 352 19.31 11.62 12.68
CA VAL A 352 20.17 12.04 11.55
C VAL A 352 19.62 13.29 10.87
N ALA A 353 18.30 13.43 10.80
CA ALA A 353 17.62 14.56 10.20
C ALA A 353 17.65 15.84 11.04
N GLY A 354 18.03 15.76 12.32
CA GLY A 354 18.04 16.91 13.23
C GLY A 354 16.64 17.31 13.70
N GLU A 355 15.67 16.39 13.65
CA GLU A 355 14.30 16.62 14.12
C GLU A 355 14.15 16.23 15.61
N GLN A 356 13.31 16.95 16.34
CA GLN A 356 12.85 16.60 17.68
C GLN A 356 11.55 15.80 17.62
N ARG A 357 11.54 14.62 18.24
CA ARG A 357 10.34 13.79 18.33
C ARG A 357 9.32 14.42 19.27
N SER A 358 8.13 14.67 18.75
CA SER A 358 6.99 15.20 19.51
C SER A 358 6.34 14.11 20.38
N ASP A 359 6.21 12.89 19.84
CA ASP A 359 5.65 11.72 20.54
C ASP A 359 6.17 10.40 19.92
N PRO A 360 7.21 9.77 20.50
CA PRO A 360 7.75 8.50 20.01
C PRO A 360 6.78 7.31 20.08
N SER A 361 5.69 7.41 20.85
CA SER A 361 4.70 6.32 20.98
C SER A 361 3.71 6.25 19.81
N ALA A 362 3.65 7.31 19.00
CA ALA A 362 2.80 7.39 17.82
C ALA A 362 3.48 6.87 16.53
N ASP A 363 4.77 6.51 16.60
CA ASP A 363 5.55 6.05 15.45
C ASP A 363 5.14 4.63 15.05
N GLU A 364 5.07 4.38 13.74
CA GLU A 364 4.83 3.02 13.23
C GLU A 364 6.08 2.15 13.46
N LEU A 365 5.86 0.87 13.76
CA LEU A 365 6.94 -0.10 13.83
C LEU A 365 7.53 -0.33 12.42
N PRO A 366 8.87 -0.35 12.27
CA PRO A 366 9.54 -0.62 11.00
C PRO A 366 9.05 -1.89 10.27
N ASP A 367 8.74 -2.97 11.00
CA ASP A 367 8.24 -4.23 10.43
C ASP A 367 6.87 -4.05 9.74
N ALA A 368 5.92 -3.36 10.38
CA ALA A 368 4.61 -3.08 9.81
C ALA A 368 4.71 -2.21 8.54
N CYS A 369 5.62 -1.23 8.55
CA CYS A 369 5.90 -0.37 7.41
C CYS A 369 6.42 -1.16 6.20
N VAL A 370 7.36 -2.08 6.42
CA VAL A 370 7.90 -2.97 5.39
C VAL A 370 6.84 -3.93 4.85
N MET A 371 6.03 -4.52 5.73
CA MET A 371 4.96 -5.43 5.31
C MET A 371 3.94 -4.74 4.40
N HIS A 372 3.56 -3.50 4.69
CA HIS A 372 2.70 -2.72 3.80
C HIS A 372 3.30 -2.55 2.39
N ALA A 373 4.62 -2.36 2.28
CA ALA A 373 5.29 -2.27 0.97
C ALA A 373 5.28 -3.61 0.23
N LEU A 374 5.63 -4.71 0.91
CA LEU A 374 5.70 -6.02 0.27
C LEU A 374 4.31 -6.54 -0.15
N GLU A 375 3.26 -6.23 0.62
CA GLU A 375 1.87 -6.52 0.25
C GLU A 375 1.38 -5.68 -0.94
N ALA A 376 1.87 -4.44 -1.06
CA ALA A 376 1.53 -3.52 -2.15
C ALA A 376 2.21 -3.87 -3.48
N LEU A 377 3.34 -4.59 -3.41
CA LEU A 377 4.21 -4.89 -4.54
C LEU A 377 3.47 -5.67 -5.65
N GLY A 378 3.39 -5.06 -6.82
CA GLY A 378 2.66 -5.58 -7.99
C GLY A 378 1.14 -5.38 -7.96
N ARG A 379 0.59 -4.65 -6.97
CA ARG A 379 -0.86 -4.41 -6.84
C ARG A 379 -1.23 -2.95 -6.95
N GLN A 380 -0.38 -2.06 -6.42
CA GLN A 380 -0.60 -0.62 -6.40
C GLN A 380 0.72 0.12 -6.60
N PRO A 381 0.67 1.29 -7.28
CA PRO A 381 1.87 2.08 -7.55
C PRO A 381 2.54 2.61 -6.28
N SER A 382 1.76 2.87 -5.23
CA SER A 382 2.29 3.34 -3.95
C SER A 382 1.40 3.03 -2.76
N VAL A 383 2.02 3.02 -1.57
CA VAL A 383 1.36 2.80 -0.27
C VAL A 383 1.85 3.81 0.75
N VAL A 384 0.93 4.39 1.52
CA VAL A 384 1.29 5.21 2.71
C VAL A 384 1.17 4.33 3.93
N SER A 385 2.26 4.22 4.69
CA SER A 385 2.28 3.48 5.95
C SER A 385 1.97 4.40 7.15
N GLY A 386 1.63 3.81 8.30
CA GLY A 386 1.28 4.55 9.51
C GLY A 386 -0.20 4.94 9.61
N GLY A 387 -1.07 4.15 8.97
CA GLY A 387 -2.52 4.20 9.16
C GLY A 387 -3.26 5.34 8.46
N TRP A 388 -4.55 5.46 8.79
CA TRP A 388 -5.50 6.35 8.11
C TRP A 388 -5.16 7.84 8.27
N THR A 389 -4.62 8.23 9.43
CA THR A 389 -4.25 9.63 9.72
C THR A 389 -3.11 10.11 8.82
N ASN A 390 -2.04 9.30 8.68
CA ASN A 390 -0.93 9.60 7.76
C ASN A 390 -1.39 9.59 6.30
N TRP A 391 -2.26 8.64 5.93
CA TRP A 391 -2.83 8.60 4.59
C TRP A 391 -3.64 9.87 4.27
N MET A 392 -4.51 10.32 5.18
CA MET A 392 -5.29 11.55 5.02
C MET A 392 -4.38 12.77 4.89
N ARG A 393 -3.39 12.92 5.78
CA ARG A 393 -2.43 14.03 5.74
C ARG A 393 -1.68 14.08 4.42
N ALA A 394 -1.15 12.93 3.97
CA ALA A 394 -0.41 12.83 2.72
C ALA A 394 -1.27 13.14 1.47
N ASN A 395 -2.60 12.97 1.55
CA ASN A 395 -3.53 13.21 0.44
C ASN A 395 -4.36 14.51 0.58
N ALA A 396 -4.20 15.26 1.67
CA ALA A 396 -4.95 16.51 1.90
C ALA A 396 -4.63 17.58 0.85
N ASN A 397 -3.43 17.54 0.27
CA ASN A 397 -3.00 18.40 -0.84
C ASN A 397 -3.85 18.26 -2.12
N ARG A 398 -4.64 17.19 -2.27
CA ARG A 398 -5.49 16.94 -3.46
C ARG A 398 -6.75 17.81 -3.45
N VAL A 399 -7.16 18.26 -2.28
CA VAL A 399 -8.40 19.02 -2.08
C VAL A 399 -8.16 20.45 -1.59
N LEU A 400 -7.05 20.69 -0.90
CA LEU A 400 -6.70 22.02 -0.39
C LEU A 400 -5.83 22.80 -1.39
N PRO A 401 -5.97 24.14 -1.47
CA PRO A 401 -5.03 24.98 -2.20
C PRO A 401 -3.60 24.82 -1.66
N ARG A 402 -2.60 24.79 -2.54
CA ARG A 402 -1.18 24.55 -2.17
C ARG A 402 -0.66 25.52 -1.11
N ALA A 403 -1.12 26.77 -1.12
CA ALA A 403 -0.76 27.76 -0.11
C ALA A 403 -1.22 27.33 1.30
N VAL A 404 -2.47 26.87 1.43
CA VAL A 404 -3.01 26.37 2.71
C VAL A 404 -2.24 25.15 3.19
N THR A 405 -1.94 24.20 2.30
CA THR A 405 -1.13 23.03 2.64
C THR A 405 0.26 23.43 3.14
N ALA A 406 0.90 24.42 2.52
CA ALA A 406 2.22 24.90 2.94
C ALA A 406 2.18 25.55 4.34
N PHE A 407 1.16 26.36 4.65
CA PHE A 407 1.00 26.96 5.98
C PHE A 407 0.69 25.93 7.07
N VAL A 408 -0.17 24.94 6.77
CA VAL A 408 -0.46 23.84 7.72
C VAL A 408 0.78 22.98 7.96
N ALA A 409 1.56 22.71 6.91
CA ALA A 409 2.82 21.99 7.05
C ALA A 409 3.87 22.79 7.83
N ALA A 410 3.83 24.13 7.78
CA ALA A 410 4.70 25.00 8.56
C ALA A 410 4.54 24.77 10.07
N ASP A 411 3.30 24.84 10.59
CA ASP A 411 3.02 24.62 12.02
C ASP A 411 3.48 23.24 12.49
N PHE A 412 3.30 22.20 11.67
CA PHE A 412 3.80 20.86 11.98
C PHE A 412 5.34 20.81 11.99
N ALA A 413 5.98 21.37 10.97
CA ALA A 413 7.44 21.37 10.83
C ALA A 413 8.12 22.21 11.92
N GLU A 414 7.53 23.33 12.33
CA GLU A 414 8.01 24.13 13.46
C GLU A 414 8.05 23.27 14.73
N ARG A 415 6.99 22.53 15.04
CA ARG A 415 6.95 21.66 16.24
C ARG A 415 8.03 20.59 16.25
N GLN A 416 8.47 20.12 15.09
CA GLN A 416 9.52 19.09 14.96
C GLN A 416 10.92 19.66 14.79
N THR A 417 11.05 20.93 14.38
CA THR A 417 12.35 21.58 14.19
C THR A 417 12.77 22.27 15.49
N PRO A 418 13.98 22.00 16.03
CA PRO A 418 14.50 22.70 17.20
C PRO A 418 14.44 24.22 17.04
N THR A 419 14.16 24.96 18.11
CA THR A 419 13.98 26.42 18.07
C THR A 419 15.21 27.13 17.50
N GLU A 420 16.41 26.63 17.77
CA GLU A 420 17.68 27.13 17.26
C GLU A 420 17.88 26.90 15.75
N MET A 421 17.08 26.02 15.12
CA MET A 421 17.13 25.69 13.70
C MET A 421 15.97 26.32 12.90
N ARG A 422 15.04 27.03 13.56
CA ARG A 422 13.89 27.73 12.94
C ARG A 422 14.23 29.13 12.46
#